data_AF-A0AAV4AWL2-F1
#
_entry.id   AF-A0AAV4AWL2-F1
#
_cell.length_a   1.000
_cell.length_b   1.000
_cell.length_c   1.000
_cell.angle_alpha   90.00
_cell.angle_beta   90.00
_cell.angle_gamma   90.00
#
_symmetry.space_group_name_H-M   'P 1'
#
loop_
_entity.id
_entity.type
_entity.pdbx_description
1 polymer ?
#
loop_
_entity_poly.entity_id
_entity_poly.type
_entity_poly.pdbx_seq_one_letter_code
_entity_poly.pdbx_strand_id
1 'polypeptide(L)'
;MMRMKDTEEDSSLTHLSVVNDTEEDSSLTHLSVVNDTEEDSSLSHLSVVNDTEEDSSLTHLSVVNDTEEDSSLTHLSVVNDMPSSKHGL
;
A
#
# COMPACT_ATOMS: atom_id res chain seq x y z
N MET A 1 -7.18 -12.68 -10.67
CA MET A 1 -6.89 -12.25 -12.06
C MET A 1 -5.69 -11.33 -11.98
N MET A 2 -4.74 -11.36 -12.93
CA MET A 2 -3.66 -10.35 -12.97
C MET A 2 -4.15 -9.12 -13.74
N ARG A 3 -4.05 -7.93 -13.15
CA ARG A 3 -4.26 -6.66 -13.85
C ARG A 3 -2.93 -5.96 -14.06
N MET A 4 -2.81 -5.24 -15.17
CA MET A 4 -1.59 -4.48 -15.46
C MET A 4 -1.64 -3.09 -14.84
N LYS A 5 -2.84 -2.51 -14.76
CA LYS A 5 -3.09 -1.22 -14.12
C LYS A 5 -4.54 -1.18 -13.62
N ASP A 6 -4.75 -0.70 -12.40
CA ASP A 6 -6.04 -0.27 -11.85
C ASP A 6 -5.89 1.22 -11.46
N THR A 7 -6.95 2.01 -11.65
CA THR A 7 -6.98 3.44 -11.29
C THR A 7 -8.41 3.90 -11.12
N GLU A 8 -8.87 3.99 -9.90
CA GLU A 8 -10.19 4.45 -9.49
C GLU A 8 -10.08 5.43 -8.31
N GLU A 9 -11.17 6.12 -8.00
CA GLU A 9 -11.24 7.09 -6.88
C GLU A 9 -11.49 6.38 -5.54
N ASP A 10 -12.30 5.31 -5.56
CA ASP A 10 -12.59 4.46 -4.39
C ASP A 10 -12.74 3.01 -4.86
N SER A 11 -11.92 2.12 -4.31
CA SER A 11 -12.01 0.69 -4.62
C SER A 11 -12.03 -0.22 -3.40
N SER A 12 -12.88 -1.24 -3.48
CA SER A 12 -12.87 -2.38 -2.55
C SER A 12 -12.60 -3.68 -3.31
N LEU A 13 -11.39 -4.21 -3.11
CA LEU A 13 -10.91 -5.39 -3.82
C LEU A 13 -10.60 -6.52 -2.84
N THR A 14 -11.09 -7.71 -3.19
CA THR A 14 -10.86 -8.95 -2.44
C THR A 14 -10.15 -9.93 -3.39
N HIS A 15 -8.83 -10.06 -3.24
CA HIS A 15 -7.93 -10.89 -4.06
C HIS A 15 -7.64 -10.38 -5.47
N LEU A 16 -6.62 -9.53 -5.58
CA LEU A 16 -6.11 -9.05 -6.86
C LEU A 16 -4.57 -9.07 -6.87
N SER A 17 -4.01 -9.23 -8.07
CA SER A 17 -2.58 -9.03 -8.28
C SER A 17 -2.42 -8.03 -9.42
N VAL A 18 -1.77 -6.91 -9.11
CA VAL A 18 -1.64 -5.75 -10.01
C VAL A 18 -0.17 -5.44 -10.20
N VAL A 19 0.20 -4.94 -11.38
CA VAL A 19 1.55 -4.38 -11.57
C VAL A 19 1.63 -2.97 -11.00
N ASN A 20 0.69 -2.10 -11.37
CA ASN A 20 0.58 -0.75 -10.83
C ASN A 20 -0.85 -0.47 -10.35
N ASP A 21 -1.03 -0.19 -9.07
CA ASP A 21 -2.27 0.39 -8.51
C ASP A 21 -2.07 1.88 -8.26
N THR A 22 -3.14 2.65 -8.38
CA THR A 22 -3.14 4.07 -8.03
C THR A 22 -4.57 4.51 -7.74
N GLU A 23 -4.90 4.71 -6.48
CA GLU A 23 -6.21 5.16 -6.02
C GLU A 23 -6.09 6.33 -5.02
N GLU A 24 -7.21 7.02 -4.77
CA GLU A 24 -7.27 8.07 -3.75
C GLU A 24 -7.63 7.46 -2.39
N ASP A 25 -8.70 6.65 -2.36
CA ASP A 25 -9.14 5.89 -1.19
C ASP A 25 -9.22 4.38 -1.52
N SER A 26 -8.59 3.52 -0.72
CA SER A 26 -8.73 2.08 -0.95
C SER A 26 -8.95 1.23 0.31
N SER A 27 -9.82 0.22 0.15
CA SER A 27 -10.02 -0.83 1.15
C SER A 27 -9.79 -2.21 0.54
N LEU A 28 -8.56 -2.70 0.70
CA LEU A 28 -8.06 -3.88 -0.01
C LEU A 28 -7.81 -5.04 0.96
N THR A 29 -8.26 -6.23 0.54
CA THR A 29 -8.08 -7.47 1.29
C THR A 29 -7.37 -8.50 0.41
N HIS A 30 -6.14 -8.84 0.80
CA HIS A 30 -5.25 -9.79 0.11
C HIS A 30 -4.80 -9.36 -1.30
N LEU A 31 -3.82 -8.47 -1.38
CA LEU A 31 -3.23 -8.02 -2.64
C LEU A 31 -1.77 -8.45 -2.80
N SER A 32 -1.35 -8.58 -4.05
CA SER A 32 0.08 -8.60 -4.41
C SER A 32 0.33 -7.61 -5.54
N VAL A 33 1.03 -6.52 -5.21
CA VAL A 33 1.26 -5.36 -6.08
C VAL A 33 2.75 -5.18 -6.33
N VAL A 34 3.13 -4.69 -7.51
CA VAL A 34 4.54 -4.34 -7.77
C VAL A 34 4.80 -2.89 -7.38
N ASN A 35 3.97 -1.95 -7.83
CA ASN A 35 3.99 -0.56 -7.38
C ASN A 35 2.59 -0.15 -6.92
N ASP A 36 2.49 0.26 -5.67
CA ASP A 36 1.27 0.80 -5.05
C ASP A 36 1.48 2.30 -4.80
N THR A 37 0.43 3.09 -4.97
CA THR A 37 0.49 4.53 -4.69
C THR A 37 -0.90 5.06 -4.37
N GLU A 38 -1.17 5.29 -3.09
CA GLU A 38 -2.47 5.75 -2.59
C GLU A 38 -2.32 6.97 -1.66
N GLU A 39 -3.40 7.74 -1.52
CA GLU A 39 -3.44 8.86 -0.56
C GLU A 39 -3.90 8.36 0.81
N ASP A 40 -5.02 7.62 0.86
CA ASP A 40 -5.61 7.05 2.06
C ASP A 40 -5.92 5.55 1.88
N SER A 41 -5.31 4.67 2.70
CA SER A 41 -5.52 3.22 2.53
C SER A 41 -5.81 2.45 3.82
N SER A 42 -6.73 1.48 3.73
CA SER A 42 -7.03 0.53 4.80
C SER A 42 -6.92 -0.91 4.33
N LEU A 43 -5.78 -1.55 4.64
CA LEU A 43 -5.41 -2.83 4.02
C LEU A 43 -5.14 -3.91 5.07
N SER A 44 -5.74 -5.09 4.86
CA SER A 44 -5.66 -6.19 5.84
C SER A 44 -4.46 -7.11 5.59
N HIS A 45 -4.08 -7.33 4.33
CA HIS A 45 -3.00 -8.21 3.93
C HIS A 45 -2.43 -7.80 2.57
N LEU A 46 -1.21 -7.29 2.57
CA LEU A 46 -0.59 -6.72 1.39
C LEU A 46 0.84 -7.24 1.20
N SER A 47 1.20 -7.54 -0.05
CA SER A 47 2.59 -7.80 -0.44
C SER A 47 2.96 -6.90 -1.61
N VAL A 48 3.82 -5.91 -1.36
CA VAL A 48 4.19 -4.88 -2.32
C VAL A 48 5.69 -4.91 -2.58
N VAL A 49 6.13 -4.57 -3.80
CA VAL A 49 7.56 -4.35 -4.07
C VAL A 49 7.94 -2.91 -3.77
N ASN A 50 7.20 -1.92 -4.27
CA ASN A 50 7.35 -0.51 -3.92
C ASN A 50 6.01 0.06 -3.46
N ASP A 51 5.96 0.52 -2.23
CA ASP A 51 4.77 1.10 -1.59
C ASP A 51 5.02 2.60 -1.38
N THR A 52 4.01 3.43 -1.61
CA THR A 52 4.11 4.88 -1.45
C THR A 52 2.76 5.47 -1.10
N GLU A 53 2.52 5.62 0.19
CA GLU A 53 1.26 6.16 0.72
C GLU A 53 1.49 7.43 1.56
N GLU A 54 0.50 8.31 1.59
CA GLU A 54 0.50 9.46 2.49
C GLU A 54 -0.04 9.08 3.87
N ASP A 55 -1.23 8.45 3.93
CA ASP A 55 -1.91 8.01 5.15
C ASP A 55 -2.38 6.54 5.03
N SER A 56 -1.79 5.62 5.83
CA SER A 56 -2.13 4.19 5.73
C SER A 56 -2.47 3.52 7.07
N SER A 57 -3.46 2.63 7.05
CA SER A 57 -3.83 1.76 8.18
C SER A 57 -3.77 0.29 7.76
N LEU A 58 -2.66 -0.38 8.10
CA LEU A 58 -2.38 -1.73 7.63
C LEU A 58 -2.29 -2.75 8.77
N THR A 59 -2.98 -3.88 8.59
CA THR A 59 -2.91 -4.98 9.57
C THR A 59 -1.71 -5.88 9.33
N HIS A 60 -1.42 -6.21 8.05
CA HIS A 60 -0.27 -7.01 7.64
C HIS A 60 0.29 -6.52 6.31
N LEU A 61 1.48 -5.92 6.34
CA LEU A 61 2.20 -5.45 5.17
C LEU A 61 3.55 -6.16 5.05
N SER A 62 3.85 -6.67 3.84
CA SER A 62 5.17 -7.16 3.45
C SER A 62 5.65 -6.38 2.23
N VAL A 63 6.58 -5.46 2.44
CA VAL A 63 7.03 -4.52 1.41
C VAL A 63 8.55 -4.62 1.20
N VAL A 64 9.01 -4.50 -0.05
CA VAL A 64 10.45 -4.47 -0.34
C VAL A 64 11.03 -3.08 -0.16
N ASN A 65 10.38 -2.05 -0.72
CA ASN A 65 10.73 -0.65 -0.54
C ASN A 65 9.48 0.11 -0.09
N ASP A 66 9.54 0.70 1.09
CA ASP A 66 8.43 1.40 1.72
C ASP A 66 8.72 2.91 1.78
N THR A 67 7.74 3.75 1.46
CA THR A 67 7.87 5.22 1.52
C THR A 67 6.56 5.84 1.97
N GLU A 68 6.32 5.78 3.28
CA GLU A 68 5.11 6.28 3.93
C GLU A 68 5.38 7.61 4.65
N GLU A 69 4.42 8.55 4.67
CA GLU A 69 4.47 9.76 5.52
C GLU A 69 3.84 9.50 6.90
N ASP A 70 2.61 8.97 6.96
CA ASP A 70 1.87 8.69 8.20
C ASP A 70 1.22 7.28 8.16
N SER A 71 1.73 6.34 8.97
CA SER A 71 1.24 4.96 8.94
C SER A 71 0.91 4.36 10.31
N SER A 72 -0.22 3.67 10.39
CA SER A 72 -0.69 2.89 11.54
C SER A 72 -0.64 1.39 11.23
N LEU A 73 0.52 0.79 11.50
CA LEU A 73 0.84 -0.59 11.11
C LEU A 73 0.84 -1.54 12.30
N THR A 74 0.05 -2.62 12.22
CA THR A 74 0.03 -3.65 13.27
C THR A 74 1.15 -4.68 13.09
N HIS A 75 1.40 -5.10 11.84
CA HIS A 75 2.48 -6.01 11.49
C HIS A 75 3.11 -5.61 10.16
N LEU A 76 4.36 -5.16 10.23
CA LEU A 76 5.15 -4.71 9.09
C LEU A 76 6.40 -5.58 8.91
N SER A 77 6.66 -6.00 7.69
CA SER A 77 7.91 -6.63 7.27
C SER A 77 8.47 -5.88 6.06
N VAL A 78 9.36 -4.92 6.32
CA VAL A 78 10.04 -4.14 5.28
C VAL A 78 11.46 -4.67 5.05
N VAL A 79 11.88 -4.77 3.78
CA VAL A 79 13.28 -5.06 3.44
C VAL A 79 14.12 -3.77 3.42
N ASN A 80 13.61 -2.71 2.79
CA ASN A 80 14.21 -1.37 2.79
C ASN A 80 13.17 -0.31 3.14
N ASP A 81 13.31 0.29 4.32
CA ASP A 81 12.43 1.36 4.79
C ASP A 81 13.09 2.71 4.52
N MET A 82 12.43 3.55 3.72
CA MET A 82 12.88 4.89 3.37
C MET A 82 11.83 5.88 3.84
N PRO A 83 11.82 6.25 5.14
CA PRO A 83 10.83 7.17 5.66
C PRO A 83 10.94 8.50 4.91
N SER A 84 9.83 8.96 4.34
CA SER A 84 9.75 10.28 3.76
C SER A 84 9.91 11.26 4.94
N SER A 85 11.03 11.97 4.99
CA SER A 85 11.38 12.76 6.18
C SER A 85 10.49 14.01 6.28
N LYS A 86 9.38 13.89 7.00
CA LYS A 86 8.92 14.92 7.93
C LYS A 86 8.64 14.27 9.27
N HIS A 87 9.68 14.23 10.10
CA HIS A 87 9.46 14.22 11.54
C HIS A 87 8.55 15.42 11.89
N GLY A 88 7.31 15.13 12.24
CA GLY A 88 6.57 15.98 13.16
C GLY A 88 7.26 15.96 14.53
N LEU A 89 8.08 16.99 14.76
CA LEU A 89 8.89 17.39 15.94
C LEU A 89 10.41 17.14 15.87
#